data_AF-A0A9N9E557-F1
#
_entry.id   AF-A0A9N9E557-F1
#
_cell.length_a   1.000
_cell.length_b   1.000
_cell.length_c   1.000
_cell.angle_alpha   90.00
_cell.angle_beta   90.00
_cell.angle_gamma   90.00
#
_symmetry.space_group_name_H-M   'P 1'
#
loop_
_entity.id
_entity.type
_entity.pdbx_description
1 polymer ?
#
loop_
_entity_poly.entity_id
_entity_poly.type
_entity_poly.pdbx_seq_one_letter_code
_entity_poly.pdbx_strand_id
1 'polypeptide(L)'
;NYTTRSIIAHIQKKKKMDYIDFIFLVIPTGAFFGYRSTPYEIYISKNESVSVLHTKVRNILLHEYRNASFNLRAVDVELREYVHMEPEKKISDYLDKVPAEISFHFLVESESHLL
;
A
#
# COMPACT_ATOMS: atom_id res chain seq x y z
N ASN A 1 -27.59 10.28 -27.26
CA ASN A 1 -27.53 9.52 -25.98
C ASN A 1 -26.60 8.30 -25.96
N TYR A 2 -26.08 7.79 -27.09
CA TYR A 2 -25.07 6.71 -27.10
C TYR A 2 -23.66 7.16 -26.65
N THR A 3 -23.28 8.40 -26.98
CA THR A 3 -21.95 8.96 -26.71
C THR A 3 -21.67 9.16 -25.22
N THR A 4 -22.65 9.65 -24.46
CA THR A 4 -22.50 9.93 -23.01
C THR A 4 -22.30 8.65 -22.20
N ARG A 5 -23.04 7.58 -22.50
CA ARG A 5 -22.88 6.27 -21.82
C ARG A 5 -21.52 5.64 -22.12
N SER A 6 -21.03 5.75 -23.36
CA SER A 6 -19.71 5.27 -23.76
C SER A 6 -18.57 6.00 -23.05
N ILE A 7 -18.65 7.34 -22.95
CA ILE A 7 -17.67 8.17 -22.23
C ILE A 7 -17.65 7.82 -20.73
N ILE A 8 -18.82 7.70 -20.09
CA ILE A 8 -18.91 7.33 -18.68
C ILE A 8 -18.30 5.94 -18.43
N ALA A 9 -18.61 4.96 -19.27
CA ALA A 9 -18.04 3.62 -19.16
C ALA A 9 -16.51 3.62 -19.33
N HIS A 10 -15.99 4.43 -20.27
CA HIS A 10 -14.55 4.58 -20.47
C HIS A 10 -13.87 5.23 -19.25
N ILE A 11 -14.46 6.29 -18.68
CA ILE A 11 -13.96 6.95 -17.47
C ILE A 11 -13.99 5.99 -16.27
N GLN A 12 -15.06 5.22 -16.10
CA GLN A 12 -15.16 4.21 -15.04
C GLN A 12 -14.14 3.10 -15.21
N LYS A 13 -13.92 2.61 -16.44
CA LYS A 13 -12.88 1.62 -16.76
C LYS A 13 -11.49 2.17 -16.45
N LYS A 14 -11.20 3.41 -16.82
CA LYS A 14 -9.92 4.07 -16.53
C LYS A 14 -9.71 4.25 -15.02
N LYS A 15 -10.73 4.72 -14.29
CA LYS A 15 -10.70 4.75 -12.82
C LYS A 15 -10.44 3.37 -12.22
N LYS A 16 -11.05 2.31 -12.75
CA LYS A 16 -10.78 0.92 -12.30
C LYS A 16 -9.36 0.44 -12.62
N MET A 17 -8.70 0.98 -13.65
CA MET A 17 -7.28 0.66 -13.97
C MET A 17 -6.28 1.47 -13.14
N ASP A 18 -6.70 2.63 -12.63
CA ASP A 18 -5.88 3.50 -11.79
C ASP A 18 -5.97 3.14 -10.31
N TYR A 19 -7.06 2.48 -9.89
CA TYR A 19 -7.26 2.04 -8.51
C TYR A 19 -7.01 0.55 -8.38
N ILE A 20 -6.49 0.18 -7.22
CA ILE A 20 -6.08 -1.17 -6.90
C ILE A 20 -6.39 -1.51 -5.46
N ASP A 21 -6.69 -2.78 -5.24
CA ASP A 21 -6.85 -3.39 -3.93
C ASP A 21 -5.50 -3.97 -3.49
N PHE A 22 -5.08 -3.64 -2.28
CA PHE A 22 -3.84 -4.11 -1.68
C PHE A 22 -4.08 -4.78 -0.36
N ILE A 23 -3.23 -5.74 -0.04
CA ILE A 23 -3.11 -6.28 1.31
C ILE A 23 -1.89 -5.66 1.96
N PHE A 24 -1.98 -5.20 3.21
CA PHE A 24 -0.80 -4.94 4.01
C PHE A 24 -0.71 -5.86 5.22
N LEU A 25 0.54 -6.15 5.62
CA LEU A 25 0.88 -7.00 6.74
C LEU A 25 1.74 -6.20 7.73
N VAL A 26 1.42 -6.29 9.01
CA VAL A 26 2.19 -5.60 10.06
C VAL A 26 3.18 -6.57 10.65
N ILE A 27 4.47 -6.22 10.63
CA ILE A 27 5.50 -7.03 11.28
C ILE A 27 5.44 -6.73 12.78
N PRO A 28 5.21 -7.73 13.65
CA PRO A 28 4.96 -7.51 15.09
C PRO A 28 6.26 -7.30 15.87
N THR A 29 7.07 -6.33 15.45
CA THR A 29 8.35 -5.93 16.03
C THR A 29 8.30 -4.47 16.48
N GLY A 30 9.22 -4.06 17.36
CA GLY A 30 9.34 -2.68 17.81
C GLY A 30 8.03 -2.12 18.39
N ALA A 31 7.58 -0.98 17.87
CA ALA A 31 6.34 -0.33 18.30
C ALA A 31 5.07 -1.18 18.04
N PHE A 32 5.16 -2.19 17.18
CA PHE A 32 4.07 -3.14 16.89
C PHE A 32 4.22 -4.46 17.65
N PHE A 33 5.07 -4.54 18.68
CA PHE A 33 5.18 -5.75 19.49
C PHE A 33 3.82 -6.13 20.08
N GLY A 34 3.39 -7.38 19.87
CA GLY A 34 2.07 -7.88 20.26
C GLY A 34 0.94 -7.64 19.25
N TYR A 35 1.22 -6.96 18.13
CA TYR A 35 0.25 -6.77 17.04
C TYR A 35 -0.15 -8.12 16.42
N ARG A 36 -1.45 -8.42 16.42
CA ARG A 36 -1.96 -9.61 15.71
C ARG A 36 -2.08 -9.29 14.22
N SER A 37 -1.10 -9.72 13.44
CA SER A 37 -1.08 -9.45 11.99
C SER A 37 -2.18 -10.22 11.27
N THR A 38 -3.34 -9.58 11.08
CA THR A 38 -4.33 -9.99 10.08
C THR A 38 -4.10 -9.18 8.80
N PRO A 39 -4.27 -9.77 7.60
CA PRO A 39 -4.20 -9.02 6.36
C PRO A 39 -5.30 -7.95 6.34
N TYR A 40 -4.92 -6.72 6.00
CA TYR A 40 -5.86 -5.61 5.84
C TYR A 40 -5.92 -5.18 4.39
N GLU A 41 -7.14 -5.01 3.88
CA GLU A 41 -7.39 -4.55 2.52
C GLU A 41 -7.43 -3.02 2.43
N ILE A 42 -6.75 -2.45 1.45
CA ILE A 42 -6.78 -1.03 1.12
C ILE A 42 -7.13 -0.86 -0.36
N TYR A 43 -8.15 -0.05 -0.62
CA TYR A 43 -8.44 0.46 -1.95
C TYR A 43 -7.84 1.87 -2.12
N ILE A 44 -6.94 2.04 -3.08
CA ILE A 44 -6.24 3.31 -3.34
C ILE A 44 -5.85 3.43 -4.82
N SER A 45 -5.73 4.66 -5.31
CA SER A 45 -5.17 4.93 -6.63
C SER A 45 -3.66 4.68 -6.61
N LYS A 46 -3.14 3.91 -7.57
CA LYS A 46 -1.72 3.63 -7.72
C LYS A 46 -0.89 4.87 -8.06
N ASN A 47 -1.54 5.93 -8.53
CA ASN A 47 -0.91 7.20 -8.85
C ASN A 47 -0.76 8.14 -7.64
N GLU A 48 -1.32 7.77 -6.49
CA GLU A 48 -1.13 8.49 -5.22
C GLU A 48 0.31 8.33 -4.71
N SER A 49 0.73 9.26 -3.85
CA SER A 49 2.02 9.15 -3.17
C SER A 49 1.99 8.11 -2.04
N VAL A 50 3.17 7.58 -1.71
CA VAL A 50 3.35 6.67 -0.58
C VAL A 50 2.95 7.33 0.75
N SER A 51 3.14 8.64 0.90
CA SER A 51 2.67 9.39 2.09
C SER A 51 1.15 9.31 2.29
N VAL A 52 0.36 9.33 1.21
CA VAL A 52 -1.09 9.13 1.27
C VAL A 52 -1.43 7.70 1.71
N LEU A 53 -0.69 6.71 1.19
CA LEU A 53 -0.82 5.31 1.63
C LEU A 53 -0.48 5.15 3.12
N HIS A 54 0.58 5.80 3.59
CA HIS A 54 1.00 5.83 5.00
C HIS A 54 -0.12 6.33 5.90
N THR A 55 -0.74 7.45 5.53
CA THR A 55 -1.89 8.02 6.26
C THR A 55 -3.07 7.04 6.29
N LYS A 56 -3.36 6.34 5.17
CA LYS A 56 -4.42 5.32 5.15
C LYS A 56 -4.12 4.15 6.07
N VAL A 57 -2.91 3.59 6.01
CA VAL A 57 -2.48 2.49 6.89
C VAL A 57 -2.60 2.93 8.35
N ARG A 58 -2.11 4.13 8.70
CA ARG A 58 -2.21 4.69 10.05
C ARG A 58 -3.65 4.75 10.57
N ASN A 59 -4.60 5.11 9.72
CA ASN A 59 -6.01 5.19 10.11
C ASN A 59 -6.66 3.80 10.33
N ILE A 60 -6.14 2.76 9.67
CA ILE A 60 -6.62 1.38 9.80
C ILE A 60 -6.05 0.69 11.04
N LEU A 61 -4.81 1.02 11.42
CA LEU A 61 -4.18 0.47 12.62
C LEU A 61 -5.06 0.68 13.87
N LEU A 62 -5.02 -0.30 14.78
CA LEU A 62 -5.69 -0.20 16.08
C LEU A 62 -5.19 1.04 16.83
N HIS A 63 -6.08 1.65 17.62
CA HIS A 63 -5.85 2.93 18.30
C HIS A 63 -4.50 2.99 19.04
N GLU A 64 -4.12 1.91 19.72
CA GLU A 64 -2.87 1.80 20.48
C GLU A 64 -1.58 1.90 19.63
N TYR A 65 -1.65 1.60 18.33
CA TYR A 65 -0.50 1.66 17.42
C TYR A 65 -0.53 2.86 16.46
N ARG A 66 -1.59 3.69 16.47
CA ARG A 66 -1.73 4.81 15.51
C ARG A 66 -0.63 5.85 15.59
N ASN A 67 0.03 5.97 16.74
CA ASN A 67 1.13 6.91 16.96
C ASN A 67 2.51 6.29 16.70
N ALA A 68 2.58 5.00 16.35
CA ALA A 68 3.83 4.36 15.99
C ALA A 68 4.43 5.03 14.74
N SER A 69 5.75 5.17 14.73
CA SER A 69 6.52 5.46 13.52
C SER A 69 6.80 4.15 12.79
N PHE A 70 6.66 4.16 11.46
CA PHE A 70 6.73 2.94 10.67
C PHE A 70 7.11 3.22 9.23
N ASN A 71 7.80 2.25 8.63
CA ASN A 71 8.13 2.23 7.23
C ASN A 71 7.15 1.35 6.46
N LEU A 72 6.85 1.76 5.22
CA LEU A 72 6.19 0.91 4.23
C LEU A 72 7.25 0.25 3.36
N ARG A 73 7.11 -1.06 3.10
CA ARG A 73 8.00 -1.78 2.20
C ARG A 73 7.23 -2.56 1.15
N ALA A 74 7.64 -2.45 -0.10
CA ALA A 74 7.06 -3.17 -1.23
C ALA A 74 7.87 -4.40 -1.59
N VAL A 75 7.20 -5.43 -2.08
CA VAL A 75 7.90 -6.60 -2.64
C VAL A 75 8.64 -6.20 -3.91
N ASP A 76 9.95 -6.47 -3.95
CA ASP A 76 10.75 -6.45 -5.18
C ASP A 76 11.03 -7.91 -5.58
N VAL A 77 10.35 -8.35 -6.63
CA VAL A 77 10.38 -9.76 -7.07
C VAL A 77 11.74 -10.13 -7.68
N GLU A 78 12.41 -9.16 -8.31
CA GLU A 78 13.72 -9.38 -8.94
C GLU A 78 14.79 -9.59 -7.87
N LEU A 79 14.77 -8.74 -6.83
CA LEU A 79 15.71 -8.79 -5.72
C LEU A 79 15.30 -9.82 -4.65
N ARG A 80 14.07 -10.34 -4.70
CA ARG A 80 13.48 -11.27 -3.72
C ARG A 80 13.50 -10.72 -2.29
N GLU A 81 13.24 -9.43 -2.16
CA GLU A 81 13.26 -8.72 -0.89
C GLU A 81 12.10 -7.73 -0.78
N TYR A 82 11.98 -7.08 0.37
CA TYR A 82 11.08 -5.95 0.54
C TYR A 82 11.88 -4.66 0.51
N VAL A 83 11.59 -3.75 -0.41
CA VAL A 83 12.32 -2.48 -0.54
C VAL A 83 11.56 -1.35 0.14
N HIS A 84 12.27 -0.40 0.72
CA HIS A 84 11.68 0.78 1.35
C HIS A 84 10.90 1.62 0.31
N MET A 85 9.70 2.06 0.70
CA MET A 85 8.88 2.96 -0.10
C MET A 85 9.07 4.39 0.36
N GLU A 86 9.66 5.22 -0.50
CA GLU A 86 9.93 6.64 -0.23
C GLU A 86 8.61 7.43 -0.23
N PRO A 87 8.33 8.25 0.80
CA PRO A 87 7.04 8.93 0.96
C PRO A 87 6.59 9.80 -0.22
N GLU A 88 7.53 10.40 -0.94
CA GLU A 88 7.30 11.31 -2.07
C GLU A 88 7.07 10.58 -3.40
N LYS A 89 7.43 9.29 -3.48
CA LYS A 89 7.25 8.48 -4.69
C LYS A 89 5.81 8.05 -4.86
N LYS A 90 5.46 7.67 -6.09
CA LYS A 90 4.13 7.11 -6.36
C LYS A 90 4.11 5.64 -6.01
N ILE A 91 2.95 5.15 -5.60
CA ILE A 91 2.76 3.72 -5.32
C ILE A 91 3.10 2.89 -6.56
N SER A 92 2.69 3.34 -7.75
CA SER A 92 2.95 2.69 -9.05
C SER A 92 4.42 2.40 -9.30
N ASP A 93 5.32 3.25 -8.82
CA ASP A 93 6.76 3.10 -9.03
C ASP A 93 7.30 1.80 -8.41
N TYR A 94 6.56 1.23 -7.44
CA TYR A 94 6.88 -0.04 -6.77
C TYR A 94 6.07 -1.23 -7.31
N LEU A 95 5.13 -1.00 -8.23
CA LEU A 95 4.26 -2.06 -8.74
C LEU A 95 4.72 -2.64 -10.07
N ASP A 96 5.43 -1.86 -10.87
CA ASP A 96 5.83 -2.23 -12.24
C ASP A 96 6.67 -3.52 -12.28
N LYS A 97 7.31 -3.87 -11.16
CA LYS A 97 8.17 -5.06 -11.02
C LYS A 97 7.44 -6.33 -10.60
N VAL A 98 6.16 -6.26 -10.28
CA VAL A 98 5.42 -7.41 -9.75
C VAL A 98 4.54 -8.00 -10.86
N PRO A 99 4.70 -9.28 -11.20
CA PRO A 99 3.84 -9.97 -12.15
C PRO A 99 2.36 -9.91 -11.72
N ALA A 100 1.44 -9.84 -12.69
CA ALA A 100 -0.01 -9.79 -12.44
C ALA A 100 -0.57 -11.01 -11.68
N GLU A 101 0.20 -12.09 -11.60
CA GLU A 101 -0.14 -13.35 -10.92
C GLU A 101 0.18 -13.33 -9.41
N ILE A 102 0.97 -12.34 -8.94
CA ILE A 102 1.34 -12.21 -7.54
C ILE A 102 0.44 -11.18 -6.87
N SER A 103 -0.19 -11.57 -5.76
CA SER A 103 -0.96 -10.65 -4.92
C SER A 103 -0.03 -9.57 -4.37
N PHE A 104 -0.27 -8.32 -4.78
CA PHE A 104 0.46 -7.18 -4.28
C PHE A 104 0.22 -7.00 -2.79
N HIS A 105 1.32 -6.98 -2.03
CA HIS A 105 1.27 -6.67 -0.62
C HIS A 105 2.44 -5.81 -0.19
N PHE A 106 2.22 -5.04 0.87
CA PHE A 106 3.23 -4.22 1.51
C PHE A 106 3.41 -4.64 2.97
N LEU A 107 4.63 -4.46 3.47
CA LEU A 107 4.92 -4.62 4.89
C LEU A 107 4.87 -3.27 5.58
N VAL A 108 4.27 -3.27 6.77
CA VAL A 108 4.36 -2.21 7.76
C VAL A 108 5.36 -2.66 8.79
N GLU A 109 6.52 -2.02 8.81
CA GLU A 109 7.63 -2.34 9.69
C GLU A 109 7.83 -1.19 10.67
N SER A 110 7.96 -1.48 11.98
CA SER A 110 8.30 -0.46 12.96
C SER A 110 9.59 0.24 12.54
N GLU A 111 9.60 1.57 12.58
CA GLU A 111 10.87 2.30 12.48
C GLU A 111 11.73 1.89 13.66
N SER A 112 12.92 1.35 13.37
CA SER A 112 13.90 1.10 14.42
C SER A 112 14.48 2.46 14.79
N HIS A 113 14.10 2.99 15.95
CA HIS A 113 14.95 3.97 16.59
C HIS A 113 16.15 3.17 17.07
N LEU A 114 17.28 3.32 16.38
CA LEU A 114 18.57 2.97 16.97
C LEU A 114 18.64 3.77 18.29
N LEU A 115 18.45 3.07 19.40
CA LEU A 115 18.78 3.56 20.74
C LEU A 115 20.30 3.74 20.82
#